data_AF-A0A352JBY8-F1
#
_entry.id   AF-A0A352JBY8-F1
#
_cell.length_a   1.000
_cell.length_b   1.000
_cell.length_c   1.000
_cell.angle_alpha   90.00
_cell.angle_beta   90.00
_cell.angle_gamma   90.00
#
_symmetry.space_group_name_H-M   'P 1'
#
loop_
_entity.id
_entity.type
_entity.pdbx_description
1 polymer ?
#
loop_
_entity_poly.entity_id
_entity_poly.type
_entity_poly.pdbx_seq_one_letter_code
_entity_poly.pdbx_strand_id
1 'polypeptide(L)'
;IVYANDIESLRDEGHIFTSIEELHDILEIPNATLKKIEPIIIFSYDYRQESDYSWKRINSMSTDDLIGSGIEPNTAKAIAEERQRRGEFKSIMDIKKRTGVPFSAYRHLT
;
A
#
# COMPACT_ATOMS: atom_id res chain seq x y z
N ILE A 1 7.95 -27.23 9.07
CA ILE A 1 8.53 -26.97 7.73
C ILE A 1 7.42 -26.69 6.73
N VAL A 2 6.37 -27.53 6.63
CA VAL A 2 5.21 -27.31 5.73
C VAL A 2 4.58 -25.92 5.87
N TYR A 3 4.05 -25.55 7.03
CA TYR A 3 3.40 -24.24 7.24
C TYR A 3 4.28 -23.02 6.93
N ALA A 4 5.59 -23.13 7.14
CA ALA A 4 6.49 -22.02 6.84
C ALA A 4 6.59 -21.79 5.33
N ASN A 5 6.71 -22.86 4.54
CA ASN A 5 6.75 -22.78 3.09
C ASN A 5 5.43 -22.22 2.52
N ASP A 6 4.29 -22.59 3.09
CA ASP A 6 2.98 -22.11 2.61
C ASP A 6 2.76 -20.61 2.93
N ILE A 7 3.22 -20.15 4.11
CA ILE A 7 3.24 -18.72 4.46
C ILE A 7 4.14 -17.95 3.48
N GLU A 8 5.31 -18.49 3.15
CA GLU A 8 6.22 -17.86 2.19
C GLU A 8 5.63 -17.80 0.78
N SER A 9 5.03 -18.89 0.30
CA SER A 9 4.39 -18.93 -1.03
C SER A 9 3.29 -17.87 -1.16
N LEU A 10 2.39 -17.78 -0.18
CA LEU A 10 1.32 -16.77 -0.21
C LEU A 10 1.87 -15.34 -0.13
N ARG A 11 2.93 -15.12 0.66
CA ARG A 11 3.58 -13.81 0.72
C ARG A 11 4.24 -13.45 -0.62
N ASP A 12 4.85 -14.41 -1.30
CA ASP A 12 5.47 -14.20 -2.62
C ASP A 12 4.40 -13.95 -3.71
N GLU A 13 3.18 -14.44 -3.51
CA GLU A 13 1.99 -14.11 -4.32
C GLU A 13 1.35 -12.75 -3.97
N GLY A 14 1.92 -12.03 -2.99
CA GLY A 14 1.47 -10.70 -2.58
C GLY A 14 0.37 -10.70 -1.51
N HIS A 15 0.09 -11.85 -0.90
CA HIS A 15 -0.84 -11.92 0.23
C HIS A 15 -0.21 -11.27 1.47
N ILE A 16 -0.97 -10.39 2.12
CA ILE A 16 -0.57 -9.71 3.35
C ILE A 16 -1.40 -10.27 4.50
N PHE A 17 -0.74 -11.00 5.39
CA PHE A 17 -1.35 -11.44 6.64
C PHE A 17 -1.50 -10.27 7.61
N THR A 18 -2.71 -10.01 8.07
CA THR A 18 -3.03 -8.91 8.98
C THR A 18 -3.32 -9.36 10.41
N SER A 19 -3.57 -10.65 10.61
CA SER A 19 -3.85 -11.23 11.92
C SER A 19 -3.36 -12.69 12.02
N ILE A 20 -3.30 -13.21 13.25
CA ILE A 20 -2.89 -14.59 13.49
C ILE A 20 -4.01 -15.58 13.12
N GLU A 21 -5.26 -15.14 13.20
CA GLU A 21 -6.44 -15.92 12.85
C GLU A 21 -6.46 -16.29 11.37
N GLU A 22 -5.97 -15.41 10.49
CA GLU A 22 -5.85 -15.70 9.05
C GLU A 22 -4.96 -16.92 8.78
N LEU A 23 -3.97 -17.20 9.64
CA LEU A 23 -3.15 -18.39 9.50
C LEU A 23 -3.95 -19.68 9.75
N HIS A 24 -5.00 -19.62 10.58
CA HIS A 24 -5.94 -20.74 10.71
C HIS A 24 -6.86 -20.81 9.50
N ASP A 25 -7.47 -19.68 9.13
CA ASP A 25 -8.53 -19.64 8.14
C ASP A 25 -8.03 -19.95 6.72
N ILE A 26 -6.78 -19.60 6.41
CA ILE A 26 -6.19 -19.75 5.06
C ILE A 26 -5.32 -21.00 4.96
N LEU A 27 -4.49 -21.23 5.98
CA LEU A 27 -3.46 -22.28 5.96
C LEU A 27 -3.80 -23.49 6.86
N GLU A 28 -5.00 -23.49 7.44
CA GLU A 28 -5.50 -24.53 8.35
C GLU A 28 -4.55 -24.81 9.52
N ILE A 29 -3.73 -23.83 9.92
CA ILE A 29 -2.80 -24.00 11.03
C ILE A 29 -3.61 -24.23 12.31
N PRO A 30 -3.37 -25.32 13.06
CA PRO A 30 -4.16 -25.60 14.26
C PRO A 30 -4.02 -24.49 15.31
N ASN A 31 -5.14 -24.10 15.93
CA ASN A 31 -5.17 -23.10 17.01
C ASN A 31 -4.19 -23.40 18.17
N ALA A 32 -3.95 -24.68 18.47
CA ALA A 32 -2.97 -25.08 19.48
C ALA A 32 -1.52 -24.73 19.09
N THR A 33 -1.22 -24.70 17.79
CA THR A 33 0.06 -24.25 17.26
C THR A 33 0.13 -22.74 17.28
N LEU A 34 -0.93 -22.04 16.82
CA LEU A 34 -1.00 -20.58 16.83
C LEU A 34 -0.79 -20.00 18.22
N LYS A 35 -1.45 -20.53 19.26
CA LYS A 35 -1.24 -20.11 20.66
C LYS A 35 0.19 -20.22 21.15
N LYS A 36 1.00 -21.16 20.62
CA LYS A 36 2.40 -21.31 21.03
C LYS A 36 3.29 -20.25 20.40
N ILE A 37 2.93 -19.77 19.22
CA ILE A 37 3.73 -18.82 18.43
C ILE A 37 3.21 -17.39 18.54
N GLU A 38 1.98 -17.18 19.00
CA GLU A 38 1.37 -15.87 19.24
C GLU A 38 2.28 -14.88 19.99
N PRO A 39 2.99 -15.26 21.08
CA PRO A 39 3.84 -14.30 21.81
C PRO A 39 5.10 -13.86 21.06
N ILE A 40 5.47 -14.55 19.98
CA ILE A 40 6.69 -14.31 19.20
C ILE A 40 6.40 -13.86 17.77
N ILE A 41 5.12 -13.77 17.38
CA ILE A 41 4.70 -13.21 16.09
C ILE A 41 4.44 -11.71 16.25
N ILE A 42 4.88 -10.94 15.28
CA ILE A 42 4.57 -9.52 15.17
C ILE A 42 3.94 -9.30 13.80
N PHE A 43 2.71 -8.81 13.80
CA PHE A 43 2.09 -8.23 12.60
C PHE A 43 2.47 -6.76 12.57
N SER A 44 3.37 -6.41 11.66
CA SER A 44 3.79 -5.04 11.43
C SER A 44 3.61 -4.67 9.97
N TYR A 45 3.45 -3.37 9.77
CA TYR A 45 3.42 -2.79 8.43
C TYR A 45 4.81 -2.92 7.77
N ASP A 46 4.92 -3.70 6.70
CA ASP A 46 6.16 -3.81 5.92
C ASP A 46 6.24 -2.70 4.86
N TYR A 47 6.81 -1.57 5.27
CA TYR A 47 7.09 -0.42 4.40
C TYR A 47 8.04 -0.72 3.23
N ARG A 48 8.60 -1.93 3.12
CA ARG A 48 9.48 -2.33 2.00
C ARG A 48 8.70 -2.94 0.83
N GLN A 49 7.47 -3.41 1.05
CA GLN A 49 6.55 -3.85 0.00
C GLN A 49 5.77 -2.66 -0.62
N GLU A 50 6.02 -1.44 -0.15
CA GLU A 50 5.43 -0.18 -0.64
C GLU A 50 5.83 0.22 -2.06
N SER A 51 6.81 -0.43 -2.71
CA SER A 51 7.30 0.05 -4.01
C SER A 51 6.17 0.20 -5.04
N ASP A 52 5.10 -0.58 -4.90
CA ASP A 52 3.93 -0.50 -5.78
C ASP A 52 2.77 0.38 -5.24
N TYR A 53 2.66 0.60 -3.92
CA TYR A 53 1.51 1.27 -3.28
C TYR A 53 1.86 2.49 -2.43
N SER A 54 3.05 3.09 -2.58
CA SER A 54 3.39 4.33 -1.86
C SER A 54 2.82 5.56 -2.56
N TRP A 55 2.09 6.41 -1.83
CA TRP A 55 1.68 7.75 -2.29
C TRP A 55 2.84 8.59 -2.84
N LYS A 56 4.09 8.28 -2.42
CA LYS A 56 5.32 8.92 -2.89
C LYS A 56 5.52 8.76 -4.40
N ARG A 57 4.97 7.73 -5.04
CA ARG A 57 5.01 7.54 -6.50
C ARG A 57 4.41 8.71 -7.27
N ILE A 58 3.44 9.41 -6.67
CA ILE A 58 2.85 10.63 -7.26
C ILE A 58 3.93 11.70 -7.55
N ASN A 59 5.05 11.70 -6.80
CA ASN A 59 6.16 12.62 -7.04
C ASN A 59 6.99 12.30 -8.29
N SER A 60 6.99 11.06 -8.77
CA SER A 60 7.73 10.62 -9.96
C SER A 60 6.85 10.43 -11.20
N MET A 61 5.53 10.26 -11.04
CA MET A 61 4.60 10.01 -12.13
C MET A 61 4.36 11.24 -13.01
N SER A 62 4.38 11.04 -14.33
CA SER A 62 3.92 12.03 -15.30
C SER A 62 2.39 12.19 -15.24
N THR A 63 1.86 13.22 -15.91
CA THR A 63 0.39 13.39 -16.03
C THR A 63 -0.26 12.17 -16.66
N ASP A 64 0.37 11.59 -17.69
CA ASP A 64 -0.15 10.40 -18.38
C ASP A 64 -0.08 9.15 -17.49
N ASP A 65 0.97 9.00 -16.67
CA ASP A 65 1.07 7.90 -15.71
C ASP A 65 -0.04 7.99 -14.65
N LEU A 66 -0.34 9.22 -14.17
CA LEU A 66 -1.42 9.47 -13.21
C LEU A 66 -2.77 9.09 -13.81
N ILE A 67 -3.02 9.44 -15.08
CA ILE A 67 -4.23 9.06 -15.82
C ILE A 67 -4.30 7.55 -16.02
N GLY A 68 -3.19 6.92 -16.44
CA GLY A 68 -3.09 5.47 -16.59
C GLY A 68 -3.33 4.71 -15.29
N SER A 69 -3.11 5.35 -14.15
CA SER A 69 -3.40 4.81 -12.82
C SER A 69 -4.82 5.13 -12.32
N GLY A 70 -5.70 5.62 -13.19
CA GLY A 70 -7.10 5.88 -12.89
C GLY A 70 -7.37 7.23 -12.20
N ILE A 71 -6.44 8.20 -12.25
CA ILE A 71 -6.74 9.58 -11.85
C ILE A 71 -7.43 10.31 -13.00
N GLU A 72 -8.53 11.01 -12.70
CA GLU A 72 -9.21 11.89 -13.66
C GLU A 72 -8.26 12.93 -14.30
N PRO A 73 -8.34 13.20 -15.62
CA PRO A 73 -7.37 14.06 -16.32
C PRO A 73 -7.16 15.45 -15.71
N ASN A 74 -8.24 16.10 -15.26
CA ASN A 74 -8.15 17.41 -14.61
C ASN A 74 -7.41 17.35 -13.27
N THR A 75 -7.61 16.26 -12.51
CA THR A 75 -6.92 16.01 -11.25
C THR A 75 -5.45 15.70 -11.48
N ALA A 76 -5.14 14.83 -12.45
CA ALA A 76 -3.77 14.48 -12.82
C ALA A 76 -2.98 15.73 -13.23
N LYS A 77 -3.58 16.59 -14.05
CA LYS A 77 -3.01 17.88 -14.46
C LYS A 77 -2.75 18.80 -13.25
N ALA A 78 -3.73 18.98 -12.37
CA ALA A 78 -3.58 19.84 -11.18
C ALA A 78 -2.44 19.36 -10.25
N ILE A 79 -2.31 18.05 -10.06
CA ILE A 79 -1.25 17.44 -9.27
C ILE A 79 0.12 17.69 -9.92
N ALA A 80 0.25 17.44 -11.23
CA ALA A 80 1.49 17.60 -11.96
C ALA A 80 1.96 19.06 -12.02
N GLU A 81 1.05 20.01 -12.29
CA GLU A 81 1.35 21.45 -12.34
C GLU A 81 1.78 21.98 -10.96
N GLU A 82 1.09 21.58 -9.89
CA GLU A 82 1.44 22.02 -8.53
C GLU A 82 2.78 21.43 -8.07
N ARG A 83 3.11 20.20 -8.50
CA ARG A 83 4.42 19.58 -8.28
C ARG A 83 5.52 20.30 -9.05
N GLN A 84 5.28 20.64 -10.32
CA GLN A 84 6.24 21.39 -11.13
C GLN A 84 6.52 22.77 -10.54
N ARG A 85 5.50 23.42 -9.98
CA ARG A 85 5.61 24.79 -9.45
C ARG A 85 6.23 24.89 -8.06
N ARG A 86 5.91 23.96 -7.16
CA ARG A 86 6.30 24.02 -5.74
C ARG A 86 7.18 22.87 -5.26
N GLY A 87 7.56 21.96 -6.15
CA GLY A 87 8.35 20.77 -5.85
C GLY A 87 7.52 19.60 -5.32
N GLU A 88 8.20 18.58 -4.84
CA GLU A 88 7.60 17.32 -4.38
C GLU A 88 6.59 17.51 -3.23
N PHE A 89 5.60 16.64 -3.18
CA PHE A 89 4.69 16.53 -2.05
C PHE A 89 5.36 15.79 -0.90
N LYS A 90 5.13 16.27 0.33
CA LYS A 90 5.70 15.66 1.55
C LYS A 90 4.77 14.69 2.26
N SER A 91 3.49 14.66 1.88
CA SER A 91 2.48 13.74 2.41
C SER A 91 1.24 13.70 1.53
N ILE A 92 0.38 12.69 1.72
CA ILE A 92 -0.97 12.60 1.11
C ILE A 92 -1.79 13.86 1.37
N MET A 93 -1.67 14.43 2.57
CA MET A 93 -2.40 15.65 2.96
C MET A 93 -1.82 16.91 2.31
N ASP A 94 -0.55 16.90 1.95
CA ASP A 94 0.09 18.01 1.22
C ASP A 94 -0.49 18.13 -0.19
N ILE A 95 -0.76 17.00 -0.86
CA ILE A 95 -1.44 16.96 -2.17
C ILE A 95 -2.79 17.67 -2.08
N LYS A 96 -3.66 17.27 -1.14
CA LYS A 96 -4.98 17.89 -0.93
C LYS A 96 -4.87 19.39 -0.65
N LYS A 97 -3.99 19.79 0.27
CA LYS A 97 -3.84 21.21 0.68
C LYS A 97 -3.34 22.10 -0.44
N ARG A 98 -2.41 21.60 -1.27
CA ARG A 98 -1.77 22.40 -2.32
C ARG A 98 -2.57 22.45 -3.62
N THR A 99 -3.23 21.35 -3.99
CA THR A 99 -3.97 21.22 -5.26
C THR A 99 -5.47 21.51 -5.12
N GLY A 100 -6.02 21.44 -3.90
CA GLY A 100 -7.47 21.49 -3.67
C GLY A 100 -8.22 20.21 -4.08
N VAL A 101 -7.50 19.20 -4.61
CA VAL A 101 -8.07 17.92 -5.03
C VAL A 101 -8.54 17.13 -3.80
N PRO A 102 -9.76 16.57 -3.80
CA PRO A 102 -10.24 15.75 -2.70
C PRO A 102 -9.46 14.44 -2.61
N PHE A 103 -9.19 13.97 -1.38
CA PHE A 103 -8.46 12.73 -1.14
C PHE A 103 -9.07 11.52 -1.87
N SER A 104 -10.39 11.48 -2.01
CA SER A 104 -11.10 10.41 -2.74
C SER A 104 -10.66 10.25 -4.20
N ALA A 105 -10.09 11.29 -4.82
CA ALA A 105 -9.67 11.25 -6.22
C ALA A 105 -8.31 10.54 -6.45
N TYR A 106 -7.55 10.28 -5.38
CA TYR A 106 -6.23 9.65 -5.47
C TYR A 106 -5.94 8.65 -4.33
N ARG A 107 -6.95 8.32 -3.52
CA ARG A 107 -6.84 7.40 -2.37
C ARG A 107 -6.54 5.95 -2.75
N HIS A 108 -6.73 5.57 -4.01
CA HIS A 108 -6.45 4.21 -4.49
C HIS A 108 -4.97 4.04 -4.90
N LEU A 109 -4.19 5.13 -4.85
CA LEU A 109 -2.74 5.14 -5.08
C LEU A 109 -1.94 5.16 -3.78
N THR A 110 -2.60 4.92 -2.64
CA THR A 110 -2.04 5.02 -1.28
C THR A 110 -2.30 3.77 -0.49
#